data_AF-A0A523X6L9-F1
#
_entry.id   AF-A0A523X6L9-F1
#
_cell.length_a   1.000
_cell.length_b   1.000
_cell.length_c   1.000
_cell.angle_alpha   90.00
_cell.angle_beta   90.00
_cell.angle_gamma   90.00
#
_symmetry.space_group_name_H-M   'P 1'
#
loop_
_entity.id
_entity.type
_entity.pdbx_description
1 polymer ?
#
loop_
_entity_poly.entity_id
_entity_poly.type
_entity_poly.pdbx_seq_one_letter_code
_entity_poly.pdbx_strand_id
1 'polypeptide(L)'
;MSISASLASLGIVLSTIVVFVPNMEFISVTIFLVSILFGIYYGLMVAVSISVVYEFIIIAIIGSAGYLIFFKLICYVSLAVISGLMRKIFLRLSYWELGVFGSFFAIIYDVLTTIGYQIVVIRSDFVFQYLLVLLGTGIIFTITHVVSNFVLFSFTKTMINWIYSAFKARGIKQLMIPSIYDEETIASVVSEGGKT
;
A
#
# COMPACT_ATOMS: atom_id res chain seq x y z
N MET A 1 12.69 0.49 -15.97
CA MET A 1 12.82 1.81 -15.29
C MET A 1 11.72 2.80 -15.67
N SER A 2 11.32 2.95 -16.93
CA SER A 2 10.24 3.90 -17.30
C SER A 2 8.89 3.59 -16.62
N ILE A 3 8.45 2.31 -16.62
CA ILE A 3 7.16 1.89 -16.03
C ILE A 3 7.09 2.16 -14.52
N SER A 4 8.13 1.81 -13.76
CA SER A 4 8.20 2.08 -12.31
C SER A 4 8.18 3.57 -12.01
N ALA A 5 8.82 4.40 -12.85
CA ALA A 5 8.81 5.85 -12.69
C ALA A 5 7.40 6.44 -12.94
N SER A 6 6.69 5.97 -13.96
CA SER A 6 5.31 6.41 -14.23
C SER A 6 4.31 5.97 -13.14
N LEU A 7 4.49 4.77 -12.58
CA LEU A 7 3.65 4.30 -11.47
C LEU A 7 3.97 5.03 -10.16
N ALA A 8 5.26 5.32 -9.92
CA ALA A 8 5.68 6.13 -8.79
C ALA A 8 5.16 7.57 -8.90
N SER A 9 5.24 8.19 -10.08
CA SER A 9 4.74 9.56 -10.28
C SER A 9 3.24 9.65 -10.07
N LEU A 10 2.46 8.64 -10.51
CA LEU A 10 1.03 8.56 -10.22
C LEU A 10 0.75 8.54 -8.71
N GLY A 11 1.46 7.69 -7.96
CA GLY A 11 1.32 7.61 -6.50
C GLY A 11 1.67 8.92 -5.79
N ILE A 12 2.74 9.59 -6.23
CA ILE A 12 3.14 10.91 -5.70
C ILE A 12 2.06 11.95 -5.99
N VAL A 13 1.59 12.07 -7.24
CA VAL A 13 0.60 13.08 -7.62
C VAL A 13 -0.71 12.90 -6.86
N LEU A 14 -1.22 11.67 -6.79
CA LEU A 14 -2.45 11.37 -6.04
C LEU A 14 -2.31 11.76 -4.57
N SER A 15 -1.18 11.42 -3.96
CA SER A 15 -0.91 11.70 -2.53
C SER A 15 -0.66 13.19 -2.25
N THR A 16 -0.14 13.94 -3.22
CA THR A 16 0.04 15.39 -3.10
C THR A 16 -1.29 16.13 -3.23
N ILE A 17 -2.20 15.69 -4.11
CA ILE A 17 -3.53 16.30 -4.25
C ILE A 17 -4.32 16.21 -2.94
N VAL A 18 -4.20 15.09 -2.25
CA VAL A 18 -4.92 14.87 -0.98
C VAL A 18 -4.10 15.25 0.25
N VAL A 19 -3.00 15.98 0.10
CA VAL A 19 -2.12 16.33 1.23
C VAL A 19 -2.85 17.08 2.35
N PHE A 20 -3.89 17.84 2.01
CA PHE A 20 -4.73 18.57 2.97
C PHE A 20 -5.93 17.77 3.46
N VAL A 21 -6.19 16.60 2.88
CA VAL A 21 -7.19 15.68 3.40
C VAL A 21 -6.51 14.83 4.48
N PRO A 22 -6.97 14.91 5.74
CA PRO A 22 -6.27 14.27 6.84
C PRO A 22 -6.16 12.76 6.62
N ASN A 23 -4.93 12.25 6.66
CA ASN A 23 -4.58 10.83 6.70
C ASN A 23 -5.18 9.95 5.60
N MET A 24 -5.42 10.52 4.41
CA MET A 24 -5.68 9.73 3.21
C MET A 24 -4.38 9.41 2.50
N GLU A 25 -3.93 8.16 2.61
CA GLU A 25 -2.61 7.76 2.13
C GLU A 25 -2.69 6.89 0.86
N PHE A 26 -2.59 7.52 -0.31
CA PHE A 26 -2.57 6.80 -1.60
C PHE A 26 -1.23 6.12 -1.89
N ILE A 27 -0.19 6.44 -1.12
CA ILE A 27 1.16 5.86 -1.25
C ILE A 27 1.12 4.36 -0.97
N SER A 28 0.59 3.96 0.19
CA SER A 28 0.47 2.56 0.61
C SER A 28 -0.30 1.73 -0.43
N VAL A 29 -1.43 2.26 -0.91
CA VAL A 29 -2.30 1.65 -1.93
C VAL A 29 -1.57 1.47 -3.25
N THR A 30 -0.84 2.49 -3.70
CA THR A 30 -0.08 2.44 -4.95
C THR A 30 1.01 1.37 -4.87
N ILE A 31 1.78 1.35 -3.79
CA ILE A 31 2.85 0.37 -3.57
C ILE A 31 2.28 -1.04 -3.54
N PHE A 32 1.18 -1.24 -2.80
CA PHE A 32 0.47 -2.51 -2.71
C PHE A 32 0.02 -3.02 -4.08
N LEU A 33 -0.67 -2.17 -4.86
CA LEU A 33 -1.15 -2.51 -6.20
C LEU A 33 0.00 -2.86 -7.14
N VAL A 34 1.05 -2.02 -7.19
CA VAL A 34 2.19 -2.26 -8.08
C VAL A 34 2.88 -3.57 -7.71
N SER A 35 3.07 -3.83 -6.42
CA SER A 35 3.72 -5.04 -5.95
C SER A 35 2.91 -6.31 -6.25
N ILE A 36 1.58 -6.26 -6.15
CA ILE A 36 0.72 -7.39 -6.55
C ILE A 36 0.74 -7.62 -8.06
N LEU A 37 0.64 -6.55 -8.86
CA LEU A 37 0.47 -6.64 -10.31
C LEU A 37 1.78 -6.94 -11.05
N PHE A 38 2.88 -6.35 -10.61
CA PHE A 38 4.19 -6.41 -11.28
C PHE A 38 5.27 -7.12 -10.45
N GLY A 39 4.96 -7.51 -9.20
CA GLY A 39 5.87 -8.24 -8.33
C GLY A 39 6.76 -7.35 -7.45
N ILE A 40 7.52 -8.01 -6.58
CA ILE A 40 8.31 -7.39 -5.50
C ILE A 40 9.32 -6.37 -6.05
N TYR A 41 10.02 -6.71 -7.14
CA TYR A 41 11.06 -5.83 -7.70
C TYR A 41 10.50 -4.44 -8.07
N TYR A 42 9.40 -4.39 -8.82
CA TYR A 42 8.77 -3.13 -9.19
C TYR A 42 8.10 -2.44 -8.00
N GLY A 43 7.50 -3.21 -7.08
CA GLY A 43 6.95 -2.70 -5.83
C GLY A 43 8.00 -1.98 -4.98
N LEU A 44 9.19 -2.57 -4.82
CA LEU A 44 10.31 -1.98 -4.08
C LEU A 44 10.84 -0.72 -4.76
N MET A 45 11.02 -0.73 -6.09
CA MET A 45 11.46 0.47 -6.81
C MET A 45 10.46 1.62 -6.62
N VAL A 46 9.16 1.34 -6.70
CA VAL A 46 8.11 2.33 -6.46
C VAL A 46 8.08 2.79 -5.01
N ALA A 47 8.19 1.88 -4.04
CA ALA A 47 8.24 2.22 -2.62
C ALA A 47 9.38 3.19 -2.32
N VAL A 48 10.61 2.87 -2.73
CA VAL A 48 11.78 3.76 -2.52
C VAL A 48 11.57 5.10 -3.22
N SER A 49 11.12 5.08 -4.49
CA SER A 49 10.97 6.31 -5.28
C SER A 49 9.92 7.25 -4.68
N ILE A 50 8.74 6.72 -4.33
CA ILE A 50 7.67 7.53 -3.74
C ILE A 50 8.13 8.06 -2.38
N SER A 51 8.66 7.19 -1.50
CA SER A 51 9.09 7.59 -0.15
C SER A 51 10.10 8.73 -0.17
N VAL A 52 11.06 8.69 -1.10
CA VAL A 52 12.08 9.73 -1.19
C VAL A 52 11.49 11.01 -1.76
N VAL A 53 10.89 10.93 -2.95
CA VAL A 53 10.45 12.14 -3.67
C VAL A 53 9.28 12.81 -2.97
N TYR A 54 8.29 12.05 -2.51
CA TYR A 54 7.12 12.59 -1.81
C TYR A 54 7.54 13.31 -0.53
N GLU A 55 8.40 12.70 0.29
CA GLU A 55 8.81 13.32 1.55
C GLU A 55 9.60 14.61 1.30
N PHE A 56 10.46 14.68 0.28
CA PHE A 56 11.11 15.93 -0.10
C PHE A 56 10.12 17.04 -0.49
N ILE A 57 9.04 16.69 -1.20
CA ILE A 57 7.96 17.65 -1.52
C ILE A 57 7.26 18.09 -0.24
N ILE A 58 6.97 17.17 0.68
CA ILE A 58 6.30 17.47 1.95
C ILE A 58 7.17 18.34 2.87
N ILE A 59 8.49 18.16 2.87
CA ILE A 59 9.40 19.09 3.59
C ILE A 59 9.19 20.53 3.10
N ALA A 60 9.02 20.73 1.80
CA ALA A 60 8.81 22.06 1.24
C ALA A 60 7.41 22.64 1.57
N ILE A 61 6.39 21.80 1.73
CA ILE A 61 5.00 22.25 1.97
C ILE A 61 4.68 22.39 3.47
N ILE A 62 5.00 21.37 4.28
CA ILE A 62 4.58 21.21 5.69
C ILE A 62 5.78 21.26 6.65
N GLY A 63 7.02 21.18 6.14
CA GLY A 63 8.23 21.27 6.96
C GLY A 63 8.55 19.95 7.67
N SER A 64 8.16 19.84 8.94
CA SER A 64 8.67 18.80 9.86
C SER A 64 8.18 17.38 9.57
N ALA A 65 7.10 17.23 8.81
CA ALA A 65 6.51 15.93 8.48
C ALA A 65 7.45 15.02 7.65
N GLY A 66 8.39 15.61 6.91
CA GLY A 66 9.33 14.87 6.07
C GLY A 66 10.55 14.28 6.78
N TYR A 67 10.79 14.62 8.05
CA TYR A 67 11.90 14.04 8.82
C TYR A 67 11.69 12.56 9.16
N LEU A 68 10.47 12.05 8.99
CA LEU A 68 10.11 10.66 9.26
C LEU A 68 10.39 9.70 8.10
N ILE A 69 11.06 10.17 7.04
CA ILE A 69 11.35 9.41 5.82
C ILE A 69 11.88 8.00 6.10
N PHE A 70 12.79 7.83 7.07
CA PHE A 70 13.39 6.53 7.37
C PHE A 70 12.36 5.53 7.91
N PHE A 71 11.51 5.95 8.84
CA PHE A 71 10.46 5.09 9.43
C PHE A 71 9.37 4.77 8.41
N LYS A 72 8.95 5.77 7.63
CA LYS A 72 7.98 5.57 6.55
C LYS A 72 8.50 4.62 5.47
N LEU A 73 9.78 4.76 5.08
CA LEU A 73 10.42 3.87 4.10
C LEU A 73 10.40 2.42 4.57
N ILE A 74 10.65 2.15 5.86
CA ILE A 74 10.57 0.79 6.42
C ILE A 74 9.15 0.23 6.25
N CYS A 75 8.12 1.01 6.60
CA CYS A 75 6.72 0.60 6.38
C CYS A 75 6.48 0.26 4.90
N TYR A 76 6.85 1.15 3.99
CA TYR A 76 6.60 1.00 2.55
C TYR A 76 7.35 -0.16 1.91
N VAL A 77 8.60 -0.37 2.29
CA VAL A 77 9.38 -1.53 1.86
C VAL A 77 8.77 -2.82 2.40
N SER A 78 8.38 -2.85 3.67
CA SER A 78 7.73 -4.02 4.26
C SER A 78 6.41 -4.36 3.57
N LEU A 79 5.58 -3.34 3.27
CA LEU A 79 4.34 -3.51 2.52
C LEU A 79 4.61 -4.10 1.14
N ALA A 80 5.56 -3.53 0.40
CA ALA A 80 5.93 -4.01 -0.94
C ALA A 80 6.40 -5.47 -0.91
N VAL A 81 7.18 -5.87 0.09
CA VAL A 81 7.66 -7.24 0.24
C VAL A 81 6.51 -8.19 0.59
N ILE A 82 5.71 -7.85 1.59
CA ILE A 82 4.57 -8.68 2.05
C ILE A 82 3.57 -8.88 0.90
N SER A 83 3.15 -7.79 0.24
CA SER A 83 2.17 -7.84 -0.84
C SER A 83 2.67 -8.61 -2.06
N GLY A 84 3.97 -8.51 -2.36
CA GLY A 84 4.56 -9.19 -3.51
C GLY A 84 4.80 -10.67 -3.26
N LEU A 85 5.23 -11.06 -2.05
CA LEU A 85 5.39 -12.47 -1.66
C LEU A 85 4.04 -13.17 -1.53
N MET A 86 3.09 -12.54 -0.85
CA MET A 86 1.77 -13.12 -0.58
C MET A 86 0.75 -12.81 -1.68
N ARG A 87 1.19 -12.44 -2.88
CA ARG A 87 0.31 -12.04 -4.01
C ARG A 87 -0.82 -13.02 -4.28
N LYS A 88 -0.56 -14.33 -4.22
CA LYS A 88 -1.57 -15.39 -4.49
C LYS A 88 -2.69 -15.35 -3.44
N ILE A 89 -2.34 -15.05 -2.20
CA ILE A 89 -3.28 -14.95 -1.08
C ILE A 89 -4.11 -13.69 -1.27
N PHE A 90 -3.46 -12.53 -1.43
CA PHE A 90 -4.15 -11.24 -1.59
C PHE A 90 -5.11 -11.20 -2.79
N LEU A 91 -4.76 -11.86 -3.89
CA LEU A 91 -5.64 -11.95 -5.05
C LEU A 91 -6.89 -12.81 -4.81
N ARG A 92 -6.88 -13.73 -3.84
CA ARG A 92 -8.05 -14.54 -3.46
C ARG A 92 -8.91 -13.87 -2.40
N LEU A 93 -8.37 -12.91 -1.65
CA LEU A 93 -9.12 -12.17 -0.64
C LEU A 93 -10.30 -11.40 -1.26
N SER A 94 -11.37 -11.31 -0.48
CA SER A 94 -12.52 -10.45 -0.72
C SER A 94 -12.19 -8.97 -0.52
N TYR A 95 -13.08 -8.09 -0.97
CA TYR A 95 -12.92 -6.65 -0.78
C TYR A 95 -12.89 -6.25 0.70
N TRP A 96 -13.68 -6.90 1.56
CA TRP A 96 -13.66 -6.68 3.01
C TRP A 96 -12.32 -7.08 3.64
N GLU A 97 -11.80 -8.26 3.30
CA GLU A 97 -10.53 -8.76 3.87
C GLU A 97 -9.34 -7.89 3.49
N LEU A 98 -9.32 -7.35 2.26
CA LEU A 98 -8.32 -6.38 1.85
C LEU A 98 -8.44 -5.06 2.62
N GLY A 99 -9.67 -4.59 2.87
CA GLY A 99 -9.91 -3.44 3.74
C GLY A 99 -9.36 -3.64 5.15
N VAL A 100 -9.64 -4.79 5.77
CA VAL A 100 -9.12 -5.14 7.11
C VAL A 100 -7.59 -5.17 7.12
N PHE A 101 -6.97 -5.72 6.07
CA PHE A 101 -5.51 -5.69 5.92
C PHE A 101 -4.97 -4.26 5.85
N GLY A 102 -5.60 -3.37 5.07
CA GLY A 102 -5.23 -1.97 4.98
C GLY A 102 -5.34 -1.25 6.32
N SER A 103 -6.43 -1.47 7.05
CA SER A 103 -6.62 -0.94 8.40
C SER A 103 -5.56 -1.43 9.39
N PHE A 104 -5.25 -2.72 9.38
CA PHE A 104 -4.23 -3.29 10.25
C PHE A 104 -2.85 -2.71 9.93
N PHE A 105 -2.52 -2.56 8.65
CA PHE A 105 -1.28 -1.94 8.22
C PHE A 105 -1.19 -0.47 8.64
N ALA A 106 -2.30 0.29 8.58
CA ALA A 106 -2.35 1.67 9.04
C ALA A 106 -2.03 1.80 10.55
N ILE A 107 -2.50 0.87 11.39
CA ILE A 107 -2.14 0.84 12.82
C ILE A 107 -0.63 0.65 13.00
N ILE A 108 -0.04 -0.31 12.29
CA ILE A 108 1.41 -0.56 12.34
C ILE A 108 2.18 0.68 11.89
N TYR A 109 1.73 1.30 10.80
CA TYR A 109 2.31 2.52 10.26
C TYR A 109 2.29 3.66 11.29
N ASP A 110 1.15 3.89 11.94
CA ASP A 110 0.99 4.95 12.95
C ASP A 110 1.88 4.71 14.16
N VAL A 111 1.96 3.47 14.65
CA VAL A 111 2.85 3.13 15.77
C VAL A 111 4.30 3.40 15.38
N LEU A 112 4.74 2.93 14.21
CA LEU A 112 6.13 3.07 13.78
C LEU A 112 6.51 4.54 13.52
N THR A 113 5.62 5.32 12.90
CA THR A 113 5.84 6.74 12.65
C THR A 113 5.78 7.58 13.92
N THR A 114 4.96 7.20 14.91
CA THR A 114 4.94 7.86 16.23
C THR A 114 6.22 7.59 17.02
N ILE A 115 6.74 6.36 16.96
CA ILE A 115 8.08 6.04 17.51
C ILE A 115 9.15 6.90 16.81
N GLY A 116 9.09 7.00 15.47
CA GLY A 116 9.98 7.84 14.70
C GLY A 116 9.89 9.32 15.09
N TYR A 117 8.68 9.82 15.35
CA TYR A 117 8.45 11.19 15.79
C TYR A 117 9.11 11.49 17.14
N GLN A 118 8.98 10.58 18.11
CA GLN A 118 9.64 10.73 19.41
C GLN A 118 11.16 10.80 19.28
N ILE A 119 11.75 9.90 18.49
CA ILE A 119 13.21 9.78 18.35
C ILE A 119 13.78 10.95 17.52
N VAL A 120 13.15 11.29 16.39
CA VAL A 120 13.72 12.20 15.40
C VAL A 120 13.32 13.66 15.64
N VAL A 121 12.06 13.91 15.99
CA VAL A 121 11.50 15.27 16.09
C VAL A 121 11.61 15.80 17.51
N ILE A 122 11.11 15.04 18.50
CA ILE A 122 11.22 15.42 19.91
C ILE A 122 12.68 15.30 20.40
N ARG A 123 13.49 14.46 19.73
CA ARG A 123 14.89 14.16 20.10
C ARG A 123 15.01 13.69 21.54
N SER A 124 14.04 12.88 21.95
CA SER A 124 14.04 12.21 23.25
C SER A 124 14.40 10.74 23.06
N ASP A 125 15.09 10.16 24.04
CA ASP A 125 15.24 8.70 24.10
C ASP A 125 13.88 8.02 24.08
N PHE A 126 13.87 6.76 23.63
CA PHE A 126 12.64 5.98 23.61
C PHE A 126 12.14 5.74 25.04
N VAL A 127 11.04 6.39 25.36
CA VAL A 127 10.34 6.28 26.64
C VAL A 127 8.89 5.89 26.36
N PHE A 128 8.51 4.71 26.82
CA PHE A 128 7.20 4.10 26.53
C PHE A 128 6.01 4.96 26.97
N GLN A 129 6.12 5.67 28.10
CA GLN A 129 5.06 6.55 28.58
C GLN A 129 4.76 7.70 27.60
N TYR A 130 5.80 8.29 27.00
CA TYR A 130 5.62 9.34 25.98
C TYR A 130 4.97 8.79 24.71
N LEU A 131 5.32 7.56 24.30
CA LEU A 131 4.66 6.90 23.17
C LEU A 131 3.15 6.75 23.42
N LEU A 132 2.74 6.29 24.61
CA LEU A 132 1.32 6.15 24.95
C LEU A 132 0.59 7.50 24.95
N VAL A 133 1.22 8.56 25.45
CA VAL A 133 0.65 9.91 25.41
C VAL A 133 0.50 10.40 23.96
N LEU A 134 1.54 10.22 23.13
CA LEU A 134 1.49 10.63 21.72
C LEU A 134 0.40 9.88 20.95
N LEU A 135 0.31 8.55 21.12
CA LEU A 135 -0.76 7.74 20.52
C LEU A 135 -2.14 8.15 21.04
N GLY A 136 -2.27 8.45 22.33
CA GLY A 136 -3.52 8.94 22.94
C GLY A 136 -3.96 10.29 22.36
N THR A 137 -3.02 11.24 22.20
CA THR A 137 -3.31 12.53 21.57
C THR A 137 -3.58 12.40 20.06
N GLY A 138 -2.98 11.40 19.41
CA GLY A 138 -3.11 11.12 17.99
C GLY A 138 -4.31 10.25 17.62
N ILE A 139 -5.16 9.84 18.58
CA ILE A 139 -6.14 8.78 18.33
C ILE A 139 -7.15 9.12 17.24
N ILE A 140 -7.54 10.40 17.10
CA ILE A 140 -8.46 10.83 16.04
C ILE A 140 -7.81 10.73 14.66
N PHE A 141 -6.51 11.00 14.59
CA PHE A 141 -5.72 10.84 13.37
C PHE A 141 -5.61 9.36 13.02
N THR A 142 -5.35 8.49 13.99
CA THR A 142 -5.30 7.04 13.78
C THR A 142 -6.64 6.47 13.35
N ILE A 143 -7.75 6.87 13.97
CA ILE A 143 -9.09 6.42 13.55
C ILE A 143 -9.35 6.84 12.09
N THR A 144 -9.06 8.08 11.74
CA THR A 144 -9.23 8.58 10.37
C THR A 144 -8.34 7.81 9.39
N HIS A 145 -7.10 7.52 9.78
CA HIS A 145 -6.14 6.80 8.95
C HIS A 145 -6.58 5.34 8.71
N VAL A 146 -7.06 4.67 9.77
CA VAL A 146 -7.56 3.29 9.75
C VAL A 146 -8.80 3.16 8.87
N VAL A 147 -9.77 4.07 9.01
CA VAL A 147 -11.00 4.07 8.21
C VAL A 147 -10.69 4.40 6.75
N SER A 148 -9.80 5.37 6.50
CA SER A 148 -9.42 5.74 5.14
C SER A 148 -8.71 4.58 4.43
N ASN A 149 -7.76 3.91 5.10
CA ASN A 149 -7.10 2.73 4.53
C ASN A 149 -8.06 1.56 4.36
N PHE A 150 -9.03 1.38 5.25
CA PHE A 150 -10.08 0.36 5.07
C PHE A 150 -10.77 0.53 3.72
N VAL A 151 -11.25 1.75 3.46
CA VAL A 151 -11.98 2.08 2.24
C VAL A 151 -11.07 1.93 1.02
N LEU A 152 -9.89 2.54 1.05
CA LEU A 152 -8.96 2.52 -0.08
C LEU A 152 -8.50 1.11 -0.45
N PHE A 153 -8.11 0.30 0.54
CA PHE A 153 -7.71 -1.08 0.28
C PHE A 153 -8.88 -1.95 -0.15
N SER A 154 -10.11 -1.72 0.33
CA SER A 154 -11.29 -2.43 -0.18
C SER A 154 -11.49 -2.18 -1.69
N PHE A 155 -11.27 -0.94 -2.15
CA PHE A 155 -11.34 -0.59 -3.56
C PHE A 155 -10.24 -1.21 -4.43
N THR A 156 -9.09 -1.59 -3.85
CA THR A 156 -8.00 -2.20 -4.63
C THR A 156 -8.44 -3.47 -5.35
N LYS A 157 -9.36 -4.26 -4.78
CA LYS A 157 -9.89 -5.46 -5.44
C LYS A 157 -10.55 -5.13 -6.78
N THR A 158 -11.41 -4.11 -6.76
CA THR A 158 -12.10 -3.63 -7.96
C THR A 158 -11.09 -3.09 -8.97
N MET A 159 -10.08 -2.34 -8.51
CA MET A 159 -9.01 -1.84 -9.38
C MET A 159 -8.21 -2.97 -10.02
N ILE A 160 -7.84 -4.01 -9.26
CA ILE A 160 -7.11 -5.18 -9.78
C ILE A 160 -7.93 -5.86 -10.88
N ASN A 161 -9.22 -6.13 -10.64
CA ASN A 161 -10.10 -6.76 -11.62
C ASN A 161 -10.24 -5.94 -12.90
N TRP A 162 -10.38 -4.61 -12.76
CA TRP A 162 -10.48 -3.70 -13.90
C TRP A 162 -9.17 -3.64 -14.71
N ILE A 163 -8.02 -3.50 -14.03
CA ILE A 163 -6.70 -3.48 -14.67
C ILE A 163 -6.45 -4.82 -15.39
N TYR A 164 -6.74 -5.94 -14.74
CA TYR A 164 -6.59 -7.27 -15.34
C TYR A 164 -7.43 -7.41 -16.61
N SER A 165 -8.70 -7.01 -16.55
CA SER A 165 -9.62 -7.06 -17.70
C SER A 165 -9.15 -6.16 -18.85
N ALA A 166 -8.69 -4.95 -18.54
CA ALA A 166 -8.17 -4.01 -19.54
C ALA A 166 -6.90 -4.53 -20.23
N PHE A 167 -5.98 -5.14 -19.47
CA PHE A 167 -4.76 -5.72 -20.03
C PHE A 167 -5.05 -6.96 -20.87
N LYS A 168 -5.97 -7.82 -20.42
CA LYS A 168 -6.43 -9.00 -21.16
C LYS A 168 -7.08 -8.59 -22.49
N ALA A 169 -7.96 -7.59 -22.48
CA ALA A 169 -8.60 -7.07 -23.70
C ALA A 169 -7.59 -6.49 -24.71
N ARG A 170 -6.47 -5.96 -24.23
CA ARG A 170 -5.39 -5.41 -25.08
C ARG A 170 -4.29 -6.42 -25.41
N GLY A 171 -4.38 -7.67 -24.95
CA GLY A 171 -3.36 -8.70 -25.17
C GLY A 171 -2.01 -8.41 -24.50
N ILE A 172 -1.97 -7.55 -23.47
CA ILE A 172 -0.73 -7.12 -22.81
C ILE A 172 -0.34 -8.16 -21.75
N LYS A 173 0.79 -8.84 -21.95
CA LYS A 173 1.31 -9.89 -21.05
C LYS A 173 2.21 -9.38 -19.91
N GLN A 174 2.25 -8.07 -19.65
CA GLN A 174 3.16 -7.48 -18.65
C GLN A 174 2.74 -7.71 -17.20
N LEU A 175 1.50 -8.14 -16.95
CA LEU A 175 1.04 -8.46 -15.60
C LEU A 175 1.68 -9.76 -15.12
N MET A 176 2.37 -9.70 -13.98
CA MET A 176 2.96 -10.88 -13.33
C MET A 176 1.96 -11.58 -12.41
N ILE A 177 0.67 -11.52 -12.74
CA ILE A 177 -0.38 -12.13 -11.94
C ILE A 177 -0.27 -13.65 -12.12
N PRO A 178 -0.13 -14.44 -11.03
CA PRO A 178 -0.17 -15.90 -11.13
C PRO A 178 -1.51 -16.32 -11.74
N SER A 179 -1.53 -17.35 -12.58
CA SER A 179 -2.72 -17.88 -13.25
C SER A 179 -3.75 -18.44 -12.26
N ILE A 180 -4.44 -17.58 -11.54
CA ILE A 180 -5.53 -17.97 -10.64
C ILE A 180 -6.77 -18.35 -11.46
N TYR A 181 -6.93 -17.74 -12.64
CA TYR A 181 -8.08 -17.97 -13.53
C TYR A 181 -7.99 -19.24 -14.40
N ASP A 182 -6.80 -19.83 -14.55
CA ASP A 182 -6.67 -21.06 -15.35
C ASP A 182 -7.08 -22.30 -14.54
N GLU A 183 -6.94 -22.29 -13.21
CA GLU A 183 -7.35 -23.41 -12.36
C GLU A 183 -8.87 -23.54 -12.24
N GLU A 184 -9.62 -22.43 -12.16
CA GLU A 184 -11.10 -22.49 -12.14
C GLU A 184 -11.68 -23.01 -13.46
N THR A 185 -11.08 -22.63 -14.60
CA THR A 185 -11.53 -23.08 -15.93
C THR A 185 -11.21 -24.56 -16.16
N ILE A 186 -10.09 -25.05 -15.63
CA ILE A 186 -9.75 -26.49 -15.67
C ILE A 186 -10.66 -27.29 -14.73
N ALA A 187 -10.96 -26.77 -13.54
CA ALA A 187 -11.84 -27.44 -12.59
C ALA A 187 -13.28 -27.60 -13.11
N SER A 188 -13.81 -26.60 -13.83
CA SER A 188 -15.15 -26.70 -14.43
C SER A 188 -15.18 -27.71 -15.59
N VAL A 189 -14.16 -27.73 -16.45
CA VAL A 189 -14.05 -28.67 -17.58
C VAL A 189 -13.87 -30.12 -17.11
N VAL A 190 -13.11 -30.35 -16.04
CA VAL A 190 -12.96 -31.69 -15.45
C VAL A 190 -14.25 -32.18 -14.78
N SER A 191 -15.06 -31.27 -14.22
CA SER A 191 -16.34 -31.65 -13.61
C SER A 191 -17.44 -32.00 -14.62
N GLU A 192 -17.41 -31.39 -15.81
CA GLU A 192 -18.36 -31.68 -16.90
C GLU A 192 -17.94 -32.87 -17.76
N GLY A 193 -16.63 -33.13 -17.90
CA GLY A 193 -16.10 -34.29 -18.65
C GLY A 193 -16.17 -35.64 -17.92
N GLY A 194 -16.61 -35.67 -16.67
CA GLY A 194 -16.72 -36.87 -15.84
C GLY A 194 -18.12 -37.51 -15.77
N LYS A 195 -19.08 -36.99 -16.55
CA LYS A 195 -20.43 -37.56 -16.66
C LYS A 195 -20.67 -38.09 -18.08
N THR A 196 -20.01 -39.20 -18.40
CA THR A 196 -20.40 -40.10 -19.49
C THR A 196 -20.94 -41.38 -18.89
#